data_AF-A0ABD0T7V8-F1
#
_entry.id   AF-A0ABD0T7V8-F1
#
_cell.length_a   1.000
_cell.length_b   1.000
_cell.length_c   1.000
_cell.angle_alpha   90.00
_cell.angle_beta   90.00
_cell.angle_gamma   90.00
#
_symmetry.space_group_name_H-M   'P 1'
#
loop_
_entity.id
_entity.type
_entity.pdbx_description
1 polymer ?
#
loop_
_entity_poly.entity_id
_entity_poly.type
_entity_poly.pdbx_seq_one_letter_code
_entity_poly.pdbx_strand_id
1 'polypeptide(L)'
;MASSRIQATVRQLSKTYKKKGRFELGIASELPAAYKKFWREWKVLKPAAVHFVPQEGKWKRDELTGETLPIQNIPIPLKHPAELHEGIWGGEAVIKGFQKREQHRRRVPHYWVPVLKRTVVKSEVLNTHLSVTVTDRTIRLINDHYGFDHYLLKTPACDLVSMLALKLKKQILTELMNGCPRYAHDPQRQKEVYEEYKTYLSSYTPEEIDWYGLSWYEALCKVAKQKEAANRPIPLKNVYRKNLVEKLKAAGIDGTKSSADEISTTTSWLSKMNPFGKKDEA
;
A
#
# COMPACT_ATOMS: atom_id res chain seq x y z
N MET A 1 32.14 33.33 40.28
CA MET A 1 30.96 33.00 39.47
C MET A 1 31.38 32.76 38.03
N ALA A 2 31.99 31.60 37.73
CA ALA A 2 32.42 31.28 36.37
C ALA A 2 31.26 30.60 35.63
N SER A 3 30.70 31.31 34.65
CA SER A 3 29.63 30.82 33.79
C SER A 3 30.17 29.69 32.89
N SER A 4 29.73 28.45 33.13
CA SER A 4 30.09 27.29 32.31
C SER A 4 29.36 27.37 30.98
N ARG A 5 30.06 27.86 29.96
CA ARG A 5 29.62 27.86 28.58
C ARG A 5 29.62 26.40 28.09
N ILE A 6 28.44 25.77 28.09
CA ILE A 6 28.24 24.41 27.58
C ILE A 6 28.56 24.41 26.09
N GLN A 7 29.79 24.03 25.74
CA GLN A 7 30.14 23.65 24.38
C GLN A 7 29.59 22.24 24.13
N ALA A 8 28.30 22.17 23.77
CA ALA A 8 27.69 20.93 23.33
C ALA A 8 28.43 20.46 22.07
N THR A 9 29.13 19.33 22.18
CA THR A 9 29.84 18.72 21.06
C THR A 9 28.86 18.32 19.96
N VAL A 10 29.26 18.38 18.69
CA VAL A 10 28.43 17.97 17.53
C VAL A 10 27.82 16.56 17.69
N ARG A 11 28.50 15.67 18.45
CA ARG A 11 28.02 14.33 18.82
C ARG A 11 26.86 14.31 19.83
N GLN A 12 26.70 15.32 20.66
CA GLN A 12 25.54 15.47 21.56
C GLN A 12 24.32 16.01 20.82
N LEU A 13 24.52 16.92 19.86
CA LEU A 13 23.45 17.41 18.96
C LEU A 13 22.95 16.32 18.00
N SER A 14 23.80 15.37 17.60
CA SER A 14 23.38 14.25 16.75
C SER A 14 22.54 13.19 17.47
N LYS A 15 22.54 13.15 18.83
CA LYS A 15 21.69 12.24 19.61
C LYS A 15 20.28 12.77 19.81
N THR A 16 20.06 14.07 19.70
CA THR A 16 18.74 14.71 19.87
C THR A 16 17.96 14.79 18.56
N TYR A 17 18.63 14.92 17.42
CA TYR A 17 17.97 14.97 16.11
C TYR A 17 17.78 13.56 15.51
N LYS A 18 16.64 12.92 15.81
CA LYS A 18 16.20 11.74 15.06
C LYS A 18 15.65 12.19 13.71
N LYS A 19 16.30 11.79 12.62
CA LYS A 19 15.80 12.03 11.25
C LYS A 19 14.41 11.40 11.14
N LYS A 20 13.39 12.21 10.87
CA LYS A 20 12.01 11.73 10.76
C LYS A 20 11.90 10.65 9.68
N GLY A 21 11.26 9.54 10.02
CA GLY A 21 11.05 8.42 9.11
C GLY A 21 10.03 8.75 8.02
N ARG A 22 9.99 7.98 6.93
CA ARG A 22 9.02 8.20 5.82
C ARG A 22 7.57 8.26 6.30
N PHE A 23 7.22 7.48 7.32
CA PHE A 23 5.89 7.42 7.93
C PHE A 23 5.64 8.51 8.98
N GLU A 24 6.55 9.45 9.20
CA GLU A 24 6.38 10.53 10.20
C GLU A 24 6.11 11.89 9.54
N LEU A 25 6.10 11.96 8.21
CA LEU A 25 5.92 13.19 7.44
C LEU A 25 4.55 13.25 6.76
N GLY A 26 3.87 14.38 6.90
CA GLY A 26 2.68 14.73 6.12
C GLY A 26 1.54 13.70 6.23
N ILE A 27 0.88 13.43 5.10
CA ILE A 27 -0.24 12.47 5.02
C ILE A 27 0.20 11.03 5.39
N ALA A 28 1.50 10.71 5.28
CA ALA A 28 1.99 9.37 5.56
C ALA A 28 1.97 9.00 7.06
N SER A 29 1.91 9.98 7.96
CA SER A 29 1.77 9.72 9.41
C SER A 29 0.44 9.07 9.75
N GLU A 30 -0.60 9.46 9.03
CA GLU A 30 -1.97 9.01 9.20
C GLU A 30 -2.30 7.72 8.46
N LEU A 31 -1.31 7.10 7.79
CA LEU A 31 -1.49 5.77 7.23
C LEU A 31 -1.84 4.75 8.34
N PRO A 32 -2.84 3.89 8.14
CA PRO A 32 -3.24 2.90 9.13
C PRO A 32 -2.14 1.91 9.49
N ALA A 33 -2.24 1.34 10.70
CA ALA A 33 -1.32 0.32 11.18
C ALA A 33 -1.30 -0.92 10.26
N ALA A 34 -2.45 -1.27 9.69
CA ALA A 34 -2.63 -2.31 8.68
C ALA A 34 -1.68 -2.13 7.48
N TYR A 35 -1.65 -0.93 6.87
CA TYR A 35 -0.75 -0.64 5.76
C TYR A 35 0.73 -0.65 6.18
N LYS A 36 1.04 -0.15 7.38
CA LYS A 36 2.41 -0.19 7.94
C LYS A 36 2.90 -1.62 8.19
N LYS A 37 2.01 -2.56 8.54
CA LYS A 37 2.31 -4.00 8.64
C LYS A 37 2.66 -4.57 7.26
N PHE A 38 1.81 -4.35 6.26
CA PHE A 38 2.06 -4.75 4.87
C PHE A 38 3.37 -4.18 4.31
N TRP A 39 3.64 -2.88 4.52
CA TRP A 39 4.86 -2.26 4.02
C TRP A 39 6.14 -2.85 4.64
N ARG A 40 6.09 -3.21 5.94
CA ARG A 40 7.20 -3.91 6.61
C ARG A 40 7.43 -5.28 5.99
N GLU A 41 6.37 -6.05 5.77
CA GLU A 41 6.44 -7.34 5.08
C GLU A 41 7.03 -7.18 3.67
N TRP A 42 6.61 -6.17 2.91
CA TRP A 42 7.00 -6.02 1.52
C TRP A 42 8.40 -5.46 1.30
N LYS A 43 8.84 -4.48 2.10
CA LYS A 43 10.10 -3.73 1.86
C LYS A 43 11.17 -3.91 2.93
N VAL A 44 10.82 -4.36 4.12
CA VAL A 44 11.76 -4.46 5.26
C VAL A 44 12.14 -5.91 5.52
N LEU A 45 11.21 -6.86 5.33
CA LEU A 45 11.50 -8.28 5.47
C LEU A 45 12.60 -8.71 4.49
N LYS A 46 13.50 -9.58 4.96
CA LYS A 46 14.54 -10.16 4.11
C LYS A 46 13.89 -11.19 3.17
N PRO A 47 14.01 -11.02 1.84
CA PRO A 47 13.44 -11.97 0.90
C PRO A 47 14.23 -13.28 0.87
N ALA A 48 13.60 -14.33 0.34
CA ALA A 48 14.24 -15.62 0.10
C ALA A 48 15.45 -15.50 -0.84
N ALA A 49 16.47 -16.32 -0.62
CA ALA A 49 17.65 -16.35 -1.47
C ALA A 49 17.32 -17.03 -2.82
N VAL A 50 17.41 -16.26 -3.91
CA VAL A 50 17.10 -16.74 -5.28
C VAL A 50 18.38 -16.88 -6.10
N HIS A 51 19.19 -15.82 -6.15
CA HIS A 51 20.36 -15.72 -7.04
C HIS A 51 21.69 -16.10 -6.37
N PHE A 52 21.66 -16.52 -5.11
CA PHE A 52 22.82 -16.98 -4.37
C PHE A 52 22.43 -18.14 -3.45
N VAL A 53 23.38 -19.02 -3.17
CA VAL A 53 23.19 -20.13 -2.23
C VAL A 53 23.60 -19.62 -0.84
N PRO A 54 22.67 -19.51 0.13
CA PRO A 54 23.02 -19.12 1.48
C PRO A 54 23.81 -20.26 2.15
N GLN A 55 24.87 -19.91 2.87
CA GLN A 55 25.59 -20.86 3.72
C GLN A 55 24.87 -21.01 5.06
N GLU A 56 24.79 -22.25 5.54
CA GLU A 56 24.17 -22.57 6.82
C GLU A 56 25.13 -22.32 7.98
N GLY A 57 24.57 -21.98 9.15
CA GLY A 57 25.36 -21.71 10.36
C GLY A 57 25.82 -20.26 10.49
N LYS A 58 26.45 -19.97 11.64
CA LYS A 58 26.98 -18.63 11.96
C LYS A 58 28.48 -18.53 11.74
N TRP A 59 29.18 -19.67 11.75
CA TRP A 59 30.62 -19.75 11.75
C TRP A 59 31.04 -20.85 10.77
N LYS A 60 32.09 -20.58 9.99
CA LYS A 60 32.75 -21.53 9.12
C LYS A 60 34.21 -21.61 9.54
N ARG A 61 34.73 -22.82 9.64
CA ARG A 61 36.17 -23.03 9.81
C ARG A 61 36.84 -23.01 8.44
N ASP A 62 37.88 -22.21 8.28
CA ASP A 62 38.65 -22.17 7.05
C ASP A 62 39.54 -23.41 6.96
N GLU A 63 39.56 -24.05 5.79
CA GLU A 63 40.25 -25.34 5.59
C GLU A 63 41.77 -25.16 5.56
N LEU A 64 42.25 -24.01 5.07
CA LEU A 64 43.67 -23.76 4.90
C LEU A 64 44.33 -23.23 6.18
N THR A 65 43.66 -22.28 6.86
CA THR A 65 44.20 -21.59 8.04
C THR A 65 43.72 -22.19 9.37
N GLY A 66 42.62 -22.95 9.36
CA GLY A 66 42.01 -23.52 10.55
C GLY A 66 41.26 -22.50 11.43
N GLU A 67 41.24 -21.22 11.05
CA GLU A 67 40.57 -20.14 11.76
C GLU A 67 39.04 -20.23 11.64
N THR A 68 38.32 -19.72 12.64
CA THR A 68 36.86 -19.70 12.65
C THR A 68 36.34 -18.32 12.24
N LEU A 69 35.76 -18.22 11.05
CA LEU A 69 35.23 -16.97 10.49
C LEU A 69 33.71 -16.93 10.54
N PRO A 70 33.09 -15.75 10.75
CA PRO A 70 31.64 -15.63 10.71
C PRO A 70 31.12 -15.73 9.27
N ILE A 71 30.06 -16.51 9.07
CA ILE A 71 29.39 -16.65 7.77
C ILE A 71 28.53 -15.42 7.50
N GLN A 72 28.69 -14.84 6.31
CA GLN A 72 27.91 -13.66 5.89
C GLN A 72 27.13 -13.95 4.60
N ASN A 73 25.82 -14.08 4.74
CA ASN A 73 24.90 -14.25 3.61
C ASN A 73 24.43 -12.89 3.06
N ILE A 74 25.27 -12.28 2.21
CA ILE A 74 25.02 -10.98 1.58
C ILE A 74 24.24 -11.19 0.27
N PRO A 75 23.03 -10.62 0.13
CA PRO A 75 22.25 -10.76 -1.09
C PRO A 75 22.85 -9.96 -2.25
N ILE A 76 22.68 -10.50 -3.46
CA ILE A 76 23.11 -9.83 -4.70
C ILE A 76 22.16 -8.66 -5.00
N PRO A 77 22.68 -7.46 -5.38
CA PRO A 77 21.83 -6.33 -5.74
C PRO A 77 21.07 -6.60 -7.04
N LEU A 78 19.74 -6.58 -6.94
CA LEU A 78 18.83 -6.84 -8.05
C LEU A 78 18.36 -5.54 -8.71
N LYS A 79 18.12 -5.61 -10.02
CA LYS A 79 17.46 -4.56 -10.79
C LYS A 79 16.06 -5.02 -11.15
N HIS A 80 15.07 -4.24 -10.72
CA HIS A 80 13.66 -4.48 -11.00
C HIS A 80 13.21 -3.56 -12.13
N PRO A 81 13.04 -4.08 -13.35
CA PRO A 81 12.49 -3.30 -14.46
C PRO A 81 10.96 -3.15 -14.30
N ALA A 82 10.33 -2.25 -15.05
CA ALA A 82 8.91 -1.93 -14.86
C ALA A 82 8.00 -3.12 -15.22
N GLU A 83 8.40 -3.89 -16.22
CA GLU A 83 7.76 -5.11 -16.73
C GLU A 83 7.64 -6.20 -15.66
N LEU A 84 8.48 -6.16 -14.62
CA LEU A 84 8.37 -7.07 -13.48
C LEU A 84 7.02 -6.92 -12.77
N HIS A 85 6.46 -5.70 -12.75
CA HIS A 85 5.18 -5.43 -12.11
C HIS A 85 3.97 -5.88 -12.94
N GLU A 86 4.18 -6.17 -14.23
CA GLU A 86 3.16 -6.71 -15.15
C GLU A 86 3.15 -8.24 -15.17
N GLY A 87 4.25 -8.88 -14.77
CA GLY A 87 4.38 -10.35 -14.70
C GLY A 87 4.52 -10.88 -13.27
N ILE A 88 4.78 -12.18 -13.14
CA ILE A 88 5.09 -12.84 -11.87
C ILE A 88 6.39 -13.61 -12.03
N TRP A 89 7.48 -13.09 -11.46
CA TRP A 89 8.84 -13.61 -11.70
C TRP A 89 9.37 -14.48 -10.56
N GLY A 90 8.60 -14.66 -9.47
CA GLY A 90 8.95 -15.60 -8.39
C GLY A 90 10.23 -15.21 -7.63
N GLY A 91 10.47 -13.92 -7.44
CA GLY A 91 11.67 -13.37 -6.80
C GLY A 91 12.87 -13.21 -7.75
N GLU A 92 12.76 -13.63 -9.01
CA GLU A 92 13.79 -13.34 -10.02
C GLU A 92 13.77 -11.88 -10.44
N ALA A 93 14.93 -11.40 -10.90
CA ALA A 93 15.14 -10.03 -11.34
C ALA A 93 16.39 -9.97 -12.23
N VAL A 94 16.63 -8.81 -12.85
CA VAL A 94 17.83 -8.61 -13.67
C VAL A 94 19.03 -8.39 -12.77
N ILE A 95 20.11 -9.14 -13.00
CA ILE A 95 21.39 -8.95 -12.30
C ILE A 95 22.33 -8.18 -13.21
N LYS A 96 22.87 -7.07 -12.71
CA LYS A 96 23.95 -6.33 -13.37
C LYS A 96 25.26 -6.64 -12.68
N GLY A 97 26.25 -7.11 -13.42
CA GLY A 97 27.57 -7.38 -12.87
C GLY A 97 28.66 -7.47 -13.93
N PHE A 98 29.72 -8.19 -13.59
CA PHE A 98 30.84 -8.43 -14.49
C PHE A 98 31.07 -9.93 -14.61
N GLN A 99 31.25 -10.39 -15.84
CA GLN A 99 31.67 -11.75 -16.12
C GLN A 99 33.17 -11.75 -16.44
N LYS A 100 33.89 -12.71 -15.87
CA LYS A 100 35.29 -12.96 -16.18
C LYS A 100 35.40 -14.40 -16.68
N ARG A 101 35.77 -14.58 -17.96
CA ARG A 101 35.85 -15.91 -18.59
C ARG A 101 37.06 -16.72 -18.12
N GLU A 102 38.18 -16.06 -17.89
CA GLU A 102 39.45 -16.66 -17.47
C GLU A 102 40.15 -15.76 -16.44
N GLN A 103 40.99 -16.33 -15.57
CA GLN A 103 41.62 -15.59 -14.48
C GLN A 103 42.55 -14.46 -14.94
N HIS A 104 43.16 -14.55 -16.12
CA HIS A 104 44.06 -13.51 -16.64
C HIS A 104 43.36 -12.53 -17.60
N ARG A 105 42.12 -12.82 -18.01
CA ARG A 105 41.38 -11.94 -18.92
C ARG A 105 40.71 -10.79 -18.19
N ARG A 106 40.51 -9.69 -18.90
CA ARG A 106 39.74 -8.53 -18.41
C ARG A 106 38.28 -8.94 -18.17
N ARG A 107 37.69 -8.38 -17.11
CA ARG A 107 36.26 -8.54 -16.81
C ARG A 107 35.40 -7.73 -17.79
N VAL A 108 34.27 -8.28 -18.22
CA VAL A 108 33.33 -7.66 -19.16
C VAL A 108 32.00 -7.42 -18.44
N PRO A 109 31.37 -6.25 -18.57
CA PRO A 109 30.02 -6.01 -18.04
C PRO A 109 29.02 -7.01 -18.63
N HIS A 110 28.17 -7.59 -17.80
CA HIS A 110 27.14 -8.53 -18.25
C HIS A 110 25.84 -8.34 -17.46
N TYR A 111 24.72 -8.63 -18.14
CA TYR A 111 23.38 -8.61 -17.58
C TYR A 111 22.80 -10.01 -17.66
N TRP A 112 22.48 -10.59 -16.51
CA TRP A 112 21.72 -11.84 -16.44
C TRP A 112 20.24 -11.49 -16.36
N VAL A 113 19.52 -11.78 -17.42
CA VAL A 113 18.07 -11.53 -17.55
C VAL A 113 17.35 -12.88 -17.40
N PRO A 114 16.30 -12.97 -16.58
CA PRO A 114 15.53 -14.21 -16.44
C PRO A 114 14.80 -14.56 -17.74
N VAL A 115 14.57 -15.85 -17.97
CA VAL A 115 13.80 -16.31 -19.12
C VAL A 115 12.31 -16.17 -18.82
N LEU A 116 11.64 -15.31 -19.58
CA LEU A 116 10.23 -15.01 -19.44
C LEU A 116 9.41 -15.86 -20.42
N LYS A 117 8.32 -16.46 -19.93
CA LYS A 117 7.38 -17.25 -20.71
C LYS A 117 5.97 -16.73 -20.48
N ARG A 118 5.17 -16.63 -21.53
CA ARG A 118 3.76 -16.30 -21.40
C ARG A 118 2.97 -17.59 -21.25
N THR A 119 2.27 -17.75 -20.14
CA THR A 119 1.48 -18.94 -19.83
C THR A 119 0.08 -18.55 -19.38
N VAL A 120 -0.83 -19.52 -19.37
CA VAL A 120 -2.18 -19.34 -18.82
C VAL A 120 -2.24 -20.08 -17.49
N VAL A 121 -2.62 -19.36 -16.44
CA VAL A 121 -2.78 -19.90 -15.10
C VAL A 121 -4.25 -19.78 -14.69
N LYS A 122 -4.80 -20.80 -14.02
CA LYS A 122 -6.16 -20.77 -13.49
C LYS A 122 -6.12 -20.35 -12.02
N SER A 123 -6.94 -19.37 -11.65
CA SER A 123 -7.29 -19.09 -10.26
C SER A 123 -8.62 -19.80 -9.97
N GLU A 124 -8.62 -20.62 -8.92
CA GLU A 124 -9.80 -21.34 -8.45
C GLU A 124 -10.73 -20.40 -7.71
N VAL A 125 -10.23 -19.60 -6.77
CA VAL A 125 -11.05 -18.64 -6.01
C VAL A 125 -11.73 -17.63 -6.94
N LEU A 126 -11.00 -17.11 -7.93
CA LEU A 126 -11.55 -16.14 -8.88
C LEU A 126 -12.31 -16.80 -10.05
N ASN A 127 -12.30 -18.13 -10.15
CA ASN A 127 -12.84 -18.94 -11.24
C ASN A 127 -12.51 -18.39 -12.65
N THR A 128 -11.25 -18.01 -12.88
CA THR A 128 -10.83 -17.38 -14.14
C THR A 128 -9.46 -17.88 -14.59
N HIS A 129 -9.24 -17.87 -15.91
CA HIS A 129 -7.95 -18.09 -16.53
C HIS A 129 -7.27 -16.74 -16.80
N LEU A 130 -6.00 -16.62 -16.40
CA LEU A 130 -5.20 -15.42 -16.51
C LEU A 130 -4.01 -15.71 -17.43
N SER A 131 -3.83 -14.90 -18.48
CA SER A 131 -2.61 -14.93 -19.29
C SER A 131 -1.55 -14.06 -18.62
N VAL A 132 -0.49 -14.66 -18.09
CA VAL A 132 0.53 -13.97 -17.30
C VAL A 132 1.93 -14.33 -17.82
N THR A 133 2.85 -13.36 -17.75
CA THR A 133 4.27 -13.59 -18.01
C THR A 133 4.95 -14.10 -16.75
N VAL A 134 5.48 -15.32 -16.80
CA VAL A 134 6.09 -16.03 -15.67
C VAL A 134 7.51 -16.51 -15.99
N THR A 135 8.26 -16.85 -14.94
CA THR A 135 9.56 -17.53 -15.04
C THR A 135 9.40 -19.02 -14.75
N ASP A 136 10.37 -19.85 -15.17
CA ASP A 136 10.35 -21.29 -14.87
C ASP A 136 10.36 -21.57 -13.36
N ARG A 137 11.04 -20.73 -12.57
CA ARG A 137 10.97 -20.80 -11.10
C ARG A 137 9.56 -20.57 -10.59
N THR A 138 8.84 -19.59 -11.14
CA THR A 138 7.45 -19.31 -10.73
C THR A 138 6.55 -20.51 -10.98
N ILE A 139 6.71 -21.18 -12.13
CA ILE A 139 5.96 -22.41 -12.44
C ILE A 139 6.27 -23.51 -11.41
N ARG A 140 7.54 -23.70 -11.05
CA ARG A 140 7.93 -24.66 -9.99
C ARG A 140 7.30 -24.31 -8.65
N LEU A 141 7.36 -23.04 -8.23
CA LEU A 141 6.75 -22.59 -6.98
C LEU A 141 5.24 -22.83 -6.97
N ILE A 142 4.54 -22.58 -8.07
CA ILE A 142 3.10 -22.87 -8.19
C ILE A 142 2.83 -24.37 -7.97
N ASN A 143 3.65 -25.24 -8.56
CA ASN A 143 3.54 -26.68 -8.38
C ASN A 143 3.89 -27.11 -6.95
N ASP A 144 4.95 -26.56 -6.36
CA ASP A 144 5.39 -26.86 -4.98
C ASP A 144 4.33 -26.46 -3.95
N HIS A 145 3.54 -25.42 -4.24
CA HIS A 145 2.42 -24.98 -3.40
C HIS A 145 1.08 -25.65 -3.73
N TYR A 146 1.05 -26.57 -4.70
CA TYR A 146 -0.13 -27.31 -5.17
C TYR A 146 -1.25 -26.42 -5.73
N GLY A 147 -0.91 -25.28 -6.34
CA GLY A 147 -1.92 -24.40 -6.93
C GLY A 147 -1.48 -22.95 -6.98
N PHE A 148 -2.06 -22.21 -7.92
CA PHE A 148 -1.73 -20.80 -8.11
C PHE A 148 -2.19 -19.93 -6.95
N ASP A 149 -3.42 -20.12 -6.48
CA ASP A 149 -3.97 -19.35 -5.38
C ASP A 149 -3.23 -19.68 -4.07
N HIS A 150 -2.87 -20.94 -3.84
CA HIS A 150 -2.02 -21.34 -2.73
C HIS A 150 -0.65 -20.67 -2.78
N TYR A 151 -0.01 -20.63 -3.95
CA TYR A 151 1.26 -19.92 -4.12
C TYR A 151 1.13 -18.45 -3.72
N LEU A 152 0.13 -17.73 -4.24
CA LEU A 152 -0.06 -16.31 -3.91
C LEU A 152 -0.36 -16.10 -2.42
N LEU A 153 -1.21 -16.94 -1.81
CA LEU A 153 -1.63 -16.76 -0.43
C LEU A 153 -0.52 -17.12 0.58
N LYS A 154 0.23 -18.21 0.33
CA LYS A 154 1.35 -18.67 1.19
C LYS A 154 2.59 -17.78 1.07
N THR A 155 2.88 -17.25 -0.12
CA THR A 155 4.10 -16.46 -0.35
C THR A 155 3.98 -15.06 0.26
N PRO A 156 4.98 -14.58 1.03
CA PRO A 156 4.96 -13.24 1.59
C PRO A 156 5.18 -12.17 0.50
N ALA A 157 4.77 -10.93 0.81
CA ALA A 157 4.84 -9.82 -0.15
C ALA A 157 6.26 -9.54 -0.66
N CYS A 158 7.28 -9.71 0.18
CA CYS A 158 8.68 -9.49 -0.20
C CYS A 158 9.16 -10.43 -1.31
N ASP A 159 8.65 -11.67 -1.36
CA ASP A 159 9.09 -12.69 -2.29
C ASP A 159 8.30 -12.65 -3.60
N LEU A 160 7.04 -12.18 -3.55
CA LEU A 160 6.24 -11.94 -4.76
C LEU A 160 6.82 -10.79 -5.59
N VAL A 161 7.24 -9.69 -4.95
CA VAL A 161 7.82 -8.45 -5.52
C VAL A 161 6.89 -7.68 -6.49
N SER A 162 6.16 -8.38 -7.35
CA SER A 162 5.30 -7.84 -8.42
C SER A 162 4.01 -7.20 -7.90
N MET A 163 3.63 -6.05 -8.48
CA MET A 163 2.38 -5.38 -8.15
C MET A 163 1.17 -6.18 -8.60
N LEU A 164 1.23 -6.82 -9.78
CA LEU A 164 0.15 -7.68 -10.26
C LEU A 164 -0.11 -8.82 -9.27
N ALA A 165 0.93 -9.50 -8.81
CA ALA A 165 0.79 -10.60 -7.85
C ALA A 165 0.16 -10.14 -6.53
N LEU A 166 0.59 -8.98 -6.01
CA LEU A 166 0.04 -8.41 -4.76
C LEU A 166 -1.43 -7.99 -4.92
N LYS A 167 -1.80 -7.43 -6.07
CA LYS A 167 -3.18 -7.04 -6.39
C LYS A 167 -4.07 -8.28 -6.56
N LEU A 168 -3.59 -9.33 -7.23
CA LEU A 168 -4.30 -10.62 -7.31
C LEU A 168 -4.49 -11.24 -5.93
N LYS A 169 -3.46 -11.23 -5.09
CA LYS A 169 -3.57 -11.71 -3.70
C LYS A 169 -4.64 -10.95 -2.92
N LYS A 170 -4.68 -9.62 -3.02
CA LYS A 170 -5.75 -8.81 -2.43
C LYS A 170 -7.13 -9.21 -2.98
N GLN A 171 -7.27 -9.37 -4.29
CA GLN A 171 -8.54 -9.76 -4.92
C GLN A 171 -9.02 -11.13 -4.42
N ILE A 172 -8.14 -12.13 -4.37
CA ILE A 172 -8.43 -13.47 -3.84
C ILE A 172 -8.89 -13.38 -2.38
N LEU A 173 -8.16 -12.66 -1.52
CA LEU A 173 -8.54 -12.47 -0.11
C LEU A 173 -9.89 -11.76 0.04
N THR A 174 -10.19 -10.78 -0.82
CA THR A 174 -11.47 -10.06 -0.82
C THR A 174 -12.63 -10.99 -1.22
N GLU A 175 -12.43 -11.80 -2.27
CA GLU A 175 -13.41 -12.79 -2.73
C GLU A 175 -13.66 -13.88 -1.68
N LEU A 176 -12.62 -14.35 -0.99
CA LEU A 176 -12.74 -15.28 0.13
C LEU A 176 -13.53 -14.67 1.29
N MET A 177 -13.27 -13.41 1.65
CA MET A 177 -14.02 -12.71 2.70
C MET A 177 -15.51 -12.57 2.36
N ASN A 178 -15.83 -12.43 1.07
CA ASN A 178 -17.21 -12.38 0.58
C ASN A 178 -17.86 -13.77 0.38
N GLY A 179 -17.15 -14.86 0.71
CA GLY A 179 -17.66 -16.23 0.57
C GLY A 179 -17.67 -16.75 -0.86
N CYS A 180 -16.75 -16.35 -1.72
CA CYS A 180 -16.60 -16.82 -3.10
C CYS A 180 -17.86 -16.63 -3.98
N PRO A 181 -18.37 -15.39 -4.16
CA PRO A 181 -19.58 -15.13 -4.94
C PRO A 181 -19.51 -15.57 -6.40
N ARG A 182 -18.30 -15.78 -6.95
CA ARG A 182 -18.08 -16.29 -8.31
C ARG A 182 -18.67 -17.68 -8.56
N TYR A 183 -18.86 -18.47 -7.50
CA TYR A 183 -19.46 -19.81 -7.55
C TYR A 183 -20.94 -19.81 -7.13
N ALA A 184 -21.63 -18.67 -7.11
CA ALA A 184 -23.04 -18.61 -6.70
C ALA A 184 -23.99 -19.52 -7.51
N HIS A 185 -23.59 -19.96 -8.71
CA HIS A 185 -24.34 -20.91 -9.53
C HIS A 185 -24.18 -22.37 -9.08
N ASP A 186 -23.11 -22.70 -8.35
CA ASP A 186 -22.78 -24.05 -7.90
C ASP A 186 -22.41 -24.05 -6.40
N PRO A 187 -23.39 -24.21 -5.50
CA PRO A 187 -23.20 -24.05 -4.07
C PRO A 187 -22.34 -25.15 -3.46
N GLN A 188 -22.22 -26.32 -4.11
CA GLN A 188 -21.37 -27.40 -3.63
C GLN A 188 -19.90 -27.02 -3.85
N ARG A 189 -19.53 -26.63 -5.07
CA ARG A 189 -18.16 -26.16 -5.37
C ARG A 189 -17.79 -24.90 -4.60
N GLN A 190 -18.73 -24.00 -4.38
CA GLN A 190 -18.50 -22.80 -3.58
C GLN A 190 -18.03 -23.15 -2.16
N LYS A 191 -18.67 -24.16 -1.53
CA LYS A 191 -18.28 -24.63 -0.19
C LYS A 191 -16.93 -25.33 -0.21
N GLU A 192 -16.67 -26.20 -1.18
CA GLU A 192 -15.39 -26.91 -1.33
C GLU A 192 -14.21 -25.92 -1.43
N VAL A 193 -14.29 -24.97 -2.37
CA VAL A 193 -13.26 -23.94 -2.54
C VAL A 193 -13.14 -23.06 -1.30
N TYR A 194 -14.25 -22.63 -0.71
CA TYR A 194 -14.18 -21.82 0.51
C TYR A 194 -13.52 -22.58 1.67
N GLU A 195 -13.83 -23.87 1.85
CA GLU A 195 -13.27 -24.71 2.91
C GLU A 195 -11.77 -24.96 2.76
N GLU A 196 -11.28 -25.08 1.53
CA GLU A 196 -9.87 -25.23 1.22
C GLU A 196 -9.06 -23.95 1.55
N TYR A 197 -9.58 -22.79 1.17
CA TYR A 197 -8.85 -21.51 1.25
C TYR A 197 -9.19 -20.66 2.49
N LYS A 198 -10.21 -20.99 3.30
CA LYS A 198 -10.58 -20.21 4.51
C LYS A 198 -9.45 -20.10 5.53
N THR A 199 -8.51 -21.05 5.55
CA THR A 199 -7.39 -21.07 6.49
C THR A 199 -6.54 -19.81 6.40
N TYR A 200 -6.39 -19.24 5.20
CA TYR A 200 -5.61 -18.02 4.97
C TYR A 200 -6.27 -16.76 5.55
N LEU A 201 -7.60 -16.73 5.68
CA LEU A 201 -8.30 -15.57 6.25
C LEU A 201 -7.94 -15.35 7.72
N SER A 202 -7.57 -16.40 8.47
CA SER A 202 -7.17 -16.29 9.88
C SER A 202 -5.97 -15.37 10.11
N SER A 203 -5.13 -15.17 9.09
CA SER A 203 -3.90 -14.37 9.18
C SER A 203 -4.13 -12.87 8.92
N TYR A 204 -5.30 -12.48 8.41
CA TYR A 204 -5.58 -11.12 7.96
C TYR A 204 -6.87 -10.58 8.55
N THR A 205 -6.88 -9.30 8.93
CA THR A 205 -8.12 -8.59 9.24
C THR A 205 -8.74 -7.99 7.98
N PRO A 206 -10.06 -7.70 7.97
CA PRO A 206 -10.71 -7.04 6.83
C PRO A 206 -10.03 -5.71 6.44
N GLU A 207 -9.56 -4.96 7.44
CA GLU A 207 -8.80 -3.73 7.23
C GLU A 207 -7.45 -4.02 6.56
N GLU A 208 -6.72 -5.04 7.03
CA GLU A 208 -5.44 -5.45 6.43
C GLU A 208 -5.59 -5.83 4.95
N ILE A 209 -6.64 -6.57 4.60
CA ILE A 209 -6.93 -6.96 3.21
C ILE A 209 -7.18 -5.73 2.32
N ASP A 210 -7.94 -4.76 2.80
CA ASP A 210 -8.24 -3.55 2.03
C ASP A 210 -7.01 -2.66 1.78
N TRP A 211 -6.04 -2.67 2.70
CA TRP A 211 -4.76 -1.95 2.51
C TRP A 211 -3.67 -2.77 1.81
N TYR A 212 -3.86 -4.08 1.63
CA TYR A 212 -2.89 -4.97 1.03
C TYR A 212 -2.65 -4.64 -0.46
N GLY A 213 -1.40 -4.75 -0.92
CA GLY A 213 -1.06 -4.61 -2.34
C GLY A 213 -1.22 -3.20 -2.93
N LEU A 214 -1.52 -2.18 -2.11
CA LEU A 214 -1.51 -0.79 -2.53
C LEU A 214 -0.06 -0.26 -2.63
N SER A 215 0.26 0.38 -3.75
CA SER A 215 1.52 1.11 -3.87
C SER A 215 1.56 2.28 -2.88
N TRP A 216 2.76 2.83 -2.65
CA TRP A 216 2.93 4.00 -1.77
C TRP A 216 2.01 5.16 -2.16
N TYR A 217 1.97 5.47 -3.46
CA TYR A 217 1.17 6.56 -3.99
C TYR A 217 -0.33 6.25 -3.92
N GLU A 218 -0.74 5.03 -4.27
CA GLU A 218 -2.14 4.60 -4.16
C GLU A 218 -2.65 4.69 -2.72
N ALA A 219 -1.83 4.29 -1.73
CA ALA A 219 -2.18 4.37 -0.32
C ALA A 219 -2.34 5.82 0.14
N LEU A 220 -1.43 6.72 -0.25
CA LEU A 220 -1.54 8.15 0.07
C LEU A 220 -2.77 8.78 -0.58
N CYS A 221 -3.04 8.48 -1.85
CA CYS A 221 -4.23 8.95 -2.55
C CYS A 221 -5.52 8.47 -1.89
N LYS A 222 -5.54 7.21 -1.41
CA LYS A 222 -6.69 6.66 -0.68
C LYS A 222 -6.96 7.45 0.60
N VAL A 223 -5.94 7.73 1.41
CA VAL A 223 -6.08 8.56 2.62
C VAL A 223 -6.49 9.99 2.27
N ALA A 224 -5.88 10.60 1.26
CA ALA A 224 -6.22 11.96 0.83
C ALA A 224 -7.70 12.08 0.43
N LYS A 225 -8.21 11.13 -0.37
CA LYS A 225 -9.63 11.07 -0.75
C LYS A 225 -10.55 10.88 0.46
N GLN A 226 -10.17 10.02 1.41
CA GLN A 226 -10.95 9.84 2.64
C GLN A 226 -11.04 11.13 3.46
N LYS A 227 -9.94 11.90 3.54
CA LYS A 227 -9.93 13.20 4.20
C LYS A 227 -10.70 14.27 3.47
N GLU A 228 -10.55 14.36 2.15
CA GLU A 228 -11.33 15.29 1.33
C GLU A 228 -12.83 15.01 1.46
N ALA A 229 -13.21 13.74 1.53
CA ALA A 229 -14.59 13.32 1.77
C ALA A 229 -15.09 13.67 3.18
N ALA A 230 -14.24 13.54 4.21
CA ALA A 230 -14.58 13.90 5.59
C ALA A 230 -14.61 15.42 5.82
N ASN A 231 -13.66 16.14 5.22
CA ASN A 231 -13.46 17.58 5.36
C ASN A 231 -13.99 18.32 4.12
N ARG A 232 -15.23 18.02 3.69
CA ARG A 232 -15.86 18.81 2.63
C ARG A 232 -15.95 20.27 3.09
N PRO A 233 -15.42 21.23 2.32
CA PRO A 233 -15.39 22.62 2.76
C PRO A 233 -16.83 23.12 2.93
N ILE A 234 -17.19 23.44 4.16
CA ILE A 234 -18.48 24.04 4.46
C ILE A 234 -18.40 25.53 4.13
N PRO A 235 -19.35 26.11 3.38
CA PRO A 235 -19.35 27.54 3.09
C PRO A 235 -19.27 28.38 4.37
N LEU A 236 -18.32 29.32 4.43
CA LEU A 236 -18.07 30.15 5.62
C LEU A 236 -19.30 30.93 6.09
N LYS A 237 -20.21 31.30 5.18
CA LYS A 237 -21.50 31.93 5.50
C LYS A 237 -22.29 31.13 6.54
N ASN A 238 -22.30 29.80 6.43
CA ASN A 238 -23.02 28.95 7.37
C ASN A 238 -22.34 28.93 8.75
N VAL A 239 -21.00 28.96 8.78
CA VAL A 239 -20.22 29.05 10.01
C VAL A 239 -20.45 30.41 10.69
N TYR A 240 -20.34 31.51 9.96
CA TYR A 240 -20.58 32.85 10.52
C TYR A 240 -22.01 33.06 10.99
N ARG A 241 -23.01 32.50 10.28
CA ARG A 241 -24.41 32.54 10.73
C ARG A 241 -24.58 31.81 12.06
N LYS A 242 -24.00 30.62 12.22
CA LYS A 242 -24.03 29.87 13.49
C LYS A 242 -23.38 30.68 14.62
N ASN A 243 -22.18 31.21 14.38
CA ASN A 243 -21.46 32.02 15.36
C ASN A 243 -22.24 33.29 15.75
N LEU A 244 -22.95 33.92 14.81
CA LEU A 244 -23.78 35.09 15.10
C LEU A 244 -24.97 34.72 15.98
N VAL A 245 -25.67 33.62 15.67
CA VAL A 245 -26.78 33.11 16.50
C VAL A 245 -26.30 32.77 17.92
N GLU A 246 -25.14 32.13 18.05
CA GLU A 246 -24.52 31.83 19.35
C GLU A 246 -24.20 33.10 20.15
N LYS A 247 -23.65 34.14 19.49
CA LYS A 247 -23.38 35.43 20.12
C LYS A 247 -24.67 36.15 20.57
N LEU A 248 -25.73 36.11 19.76
CA LEU A 248 -27.01 36.73 20.12
C LEU A 248 -27.67 36.02 21.31
N LYS A 249 -27.63 34.67 21.34
CA LYS A 249 -28.07 33.87 22.49
C LYS A 249 -27.27 34.19 23.75
N ALA A 250 -25.94 34.30 23.63
CA ALA A 250 -25.06 34.65 24.75
C ALA A 250 -25.28 36.09 25.24
N ALA A 251 -25.67 37.02 24.36
CA ALA A 251 -26.02 38.39 24.69
C ALA A 251 -27.42 38.53 25.34
N GLY A 252 -28.14 37.44 25.57
CA GLY A 252 -29.48 37.45 26.18
C GLY A 252 -30.56 38.06 25.29
N ILE A 253 -30.29 38.22 23.99
CA ILE A 253 -31.28 38.63 23.01
C ILE A 253 -32.05 37.37 22.59
N ASP A 254 -32.81 36.80 23.54
CA ASP A 254 -33.91 35.91 23.19
C ASP A 254 -34.98 36.80 22.56
N GLY A 255 -34.91 36.94 21.24
CA GLY A 255 -35.97 37.54 20.47
C GLY A 255 -37.27 36.82 20.81
N THR A 256 -38.19 37.57 21.41
CA THR A 256 -39.63 37.35 21.45
C THR A 256 -40.05 36.39 20.34
N LYS A 257 -40.73 35.29 20.72
CA LYS A 257 -41.41 34.37 19.80
C LYS A 257 -42.38 35.17 18.90
N SER A 258 -41.87 35.78 17.85
CA SER A 258 -42.63 36.36 16.76
C SER A 258 -42.68 35.28 15.70
N SER A 259 -43.91 34.84 15.45
CA SER A 259 -44.32 33.81 14.52
C SER A 259 -43.61 33.95 13.17
N ALA A 260 -43.31 32.81 12.56
CA ALA A 260 -42.79 32.69 11.20
C ALA A 260 -43.75 33.21 10.11
N ASP A 261 -44.86 33.87 10.47
CA ASP A 261 -45.90 34.37 9.57
C ASP A 261 -45.64 35.79 9.05
N GLU A 262 -44.74 36.58 9.65
CA GLU A 262 -44.51 37.98 9.23
C GLU A 262 -43.42 38.17 8.16
N ILE A 263 -42.65 37.13 7.81
CA ILE A 263 -41.58 37.26 6.80
C ILE A 263 -42.16 37.35 5.38
N SER A 264 -43.41 36.94 5.17
CA SER A 264 -44.10 37.02 3.86
C SER A 264 -44.34 38.46 3.39
N THR A 265 -44.33 39.46 4.28
CA THR A 265 -44.75 40.83 3.96
C THR A 265 -43.60 41.75 3.54
N THR A 266 -42.35 41.31 3.68
CA THR A 266 -41.14 42.11 3.36
C THR A 266 -40.66 42.00 1.91
N THR A 267 -41.33 41.20 1.09
CA THR A 267 -41.10 41.11 -0.37
C THR A 267 -41.50 42.38 -1.14
N SER A 268 -42.13 43.35 -0.48
CA SER A 268 -42.63 44.60 -1.06
C SER A 268 -41.54 45.60 -1.49
N TRP A 269 -40.30 45.47 -1.00
CA TRP A 269 -39.21 46.38 -1.40
C TRP A 269 -38.41 45.87 -2.62
N LEU A 270 -38.35 44.55 -2.82
CA LEU A 270 -37.65 43.92 -3.94
C LEU A 270 -38.39 44.06 -5.27
N SER A 271 -39.72 44.17 -5.26
CA SER A 271 -40.52 44.43 -6.47
C SER A 271 -40.36 45.87 -7.00
N LYS A 272 -39.86 46.80 -6.17
CA LYS A 272 -39.67 48.22 -6.52
C LYS A 272 -38.35 48.51 -7.22
N MET A 273 -37.41 47.56 -7.24
CA MET A 273 -36.13 47.63 -7.94
C MET A 273 -36.03 46.58 -9.05
N ASN A 274 -37.04 46.48 -9.93
CA ASN A 274 -36.88 45.76 -11.18
C ASN A 274 -36.60 46.75 -12.34
N PRO A 275 -35.34 46.97 -12.73
CA PRO A 275 -34.98 47.89 -13.81
C PRO A 275 -35.29 47.34 -15.22
N PHE A 276 -35.87 46.14 -15.33
CA PHE A 276 -36.24 45.50 -16.61
C PHE A 276 -37.74 45.16 -16.71
N GLY A 277 -38.59 45.68 -15.82
CA GLY A 277 -40.04 45.56 -15.95
C GLY A 277 -40.55 46.43 -17.09
N LYS A 278 -41.15 45.81 -18.12
CA LYS A 278 -41.84 46.53 -19.21
C LYS A 278 -42.86 47.50 -18.60
N LYS A 279 -42.77 48.79 -18.98
CA LYS A 279 -43.86 49.75 -18.76
C LYS A 279 -44.90 49.47 -19.84
N ASP A 280 -46.10 49.10 -19.44
CA ASP A 280 -47.24 49.04 -20.35
C ASP A 280 -47.64 50.49 -20.68
N GLU A 281 -47.55 50.86 -21.96
CA GLU A 281 -48.09 52.10 -22.52
C GLU A 281 -49.58 51.92 -22.77
N ALA A 282 -50.36 52.93 -22.38
CA ALA A 282 -51.74 53.16 -22.82
C ALA A 282 -51.76 54.31 -23.81
#